data_AF-A0A150GIX4-F1
#
_entry.id   AF-A0A150GIX4-F1
#
_cell.length_a   1.000
_cell.length_b   1.000
_cell.length_c   1.000
_cell.angle_alpha   90.00
_cell.angle_beta   90.00
_cell.angle_gamma   90.00
#
_symmetry.space_group_name_H-M   'P 1'
#
loop_
_entity.id
_entity.type
_entity.pdbx_description
1 polymer ?
#
loop_
_entity_poly.entity_id
_entity_poly.type
_entity_poly.pdbx_seq_one_letter_code
_entity_poly.pdbx_strand_id
1 'polypeptide(L)'
;MQQQQAAQQQQQQQPASQLVRRARPLSPAPHYPSSPPRSPGILGPEDWILHVVGVLGLTGTDTPRLALHCWRRVVELPQLHHAMRIWPTVVSGRTLYATACLWVSIKLEEKRRAAPGGVVLAHLAATTPGALCSAELAVMNWLSWRPYEGYPLDESHLLVYM
;
A
#
# COMPACT_ATOMS: atom_id res chain seq x y z
N MET A 1 -29.36 60.57 -36.51
CA MET A 1 -28.30 59.57 -36.26
C MET A 1 -27.60 59.87 -34.94
N GLN A 2 -28.24 59.62 -33.79
CA GLN A 2 -27.62 59.89 -32.48
C GLN A 2 -28.18 59.02 -31.35
N GLN A 3 -28.63 57.80 -31.67
CA GLN A 3 -29.34 56.92 -30.73
C GLN A 3 -28.84 55.48 -30.71
N GLN A 4 -27.56 55.24 -31.02
CA GLN A 4 -27.04 53.87 -31.20
C GLN A 4 -25.69 53.56 -30.53
N GLN A 5 -25.28 54.32 -29.52
CA GLN A 5 -23.99 54.08 -28.83
C GLN A 5 -24.10 53.73 -27.32
N ALA A 6 -25.30 53.63 -26.76
CA ALA A 6 -25.46 53.35 -25.32
C ALA A 6 -25.48 51.85 -24.94
N ALA A 7 -25.41 50.92 -25.91
CA ALA A 7 -25.67 49.50 -25.66
C ALA A 7 -24.41 48.62 -25.45
N GLN A 8 -23.19 49.16 -25.53
CA GLN A 8 -21.96 48.33 -25.49
C GLN A 8 -21.15 48.38 -24.20
N GLN A 9 -21.55 49.14 -23.18
CA GLN A 9 -20.75 49.26 -21.94
C GLN A 9 -21.25 48.44 -20.73
N GLN A 10 -22.28 47.60 -20.87
CA GLN A 10 -22.84 46.85 -19.73
C GLN A 10 -22.36 45.40 -19.58
N GLN A 11 -21.38 44.93 -20.36
CA GLN A 11 -21.02 43.50 -20.39
C GLN A 11 -19.76 43.10 -19.61
N GLN A 12 -19.31 43.89 -18.62
CA GLN A 12 -18.06 43.59 -17.92
C GLN A 12 -18.08 43.73 -16.39
N GLN A 13 -19.23 43.54 -15.74
CA GLN A 13 -19.29 43.38 -14.29
C GLN A 13 -20.26 42.26 -13.91
N GLN A 14 -19.75 41.02 -13.98
CA GLN A 14 -20.29 39.94 -13.16
C GLN A 14 -19.31 39.71 -11.99
N PRO A 15 -19.69 40.03 -10.74
CA PRO A 15 -18.92 39.61 -9.59
C PRO A 15 -18.98 38.09 -9.49
N ALA A 16 -17.79 37.49 -9.41
CA ALA A 16 -17.56 36.08 -9.19
C ALA A 16 -18.50 35.55 -8.11
N SER A 17 -19.35 34.60 -8.49
CA SER A 17 -20.19 33.85 -7.59
C SER A 17 -19.34 33.37 -6.42
N GLN A 18 -19.72 33.81 -5.22
CA GLN A 18 -19.19 33.33 -3.95
C GLN A 18 -19.42 31.82 -3.88
N LEU A 19 -18.42 31.05 -4.33
CA LEU A 19 -18.22 29.68 -3.90
C LEU A 19 -17.90 29.76 -2.41
N VAL A 20 -18.96 29.72 -1.60
CA VAL A 20 -18.90 29.41 -0.18
C VAL A 20 -18.22 28.05 -0.07
N ARG A 21 -16.87 28.08 0.01
CA ARG A 21 -16.08 26.96 0.51
C ARG A 21 -16.58 26.72 1.93
N ARG A 22 -17.53 25.80 2.08
CA ARG A 22 -17.80 25.17 3.37
C ARG A 22 -16.45 24.62 3.84
N ALA A 23 -15.82 25.35 4.75
CA ALA A 23 -14.69 24.85 5.50
C ALA A 23 -15.18 23.57 6.20
N ARG A 24 -14.73 22.43 5.69
CA ARG A 24 -14.93 21.15 6.34
C ARG A 24 -14.24 21.28 7.70
N PRO A 25 -14.93 21.03 8.84
CA PRO A 25 -14.25 21.00 10.12
C PRO A 25 -13.10 19.99 10.02
N LEU A 26 -11.90 20.47 10.31
CA LEU A 26 -10.71 19.64 10.46
C LEU A 26 -11.02 18.63 11.57
N SER A 27 -11.32 17.39 11.19
CA SER A 27 -11.34 16.29 12.14
C SER A 27 -9.99 16.28 12.86
N PRO A 28 -9.95 16.12 14.19
CA PRO A 28 -8.71 16.02 14.92
C PRO A 28 -7.88 14.89 14.29
N ALA A 29 -6.67 15.23 13.86
CA ALA A 29 -5.74 14.27 13.31
C ALA A 29 -5.57 13.14 14.34
N PRO A 30 -5.66 11.86 13.94
CA PRO A 30 -5.33 10.78 14.85
C PRO A 30 -3.90 11.02 15.33
N HIS A 31 -3.72 11.10 16.66
CA HIS A 31 -2.39 11.12 17.27
C HIS A 31 -1.74 9.76 17.00
N TYR A 32 -1.07 9.65 15.86
CA TYR A 32 -0.17 8.53 15.63
C TYR A 32 1.09 8.75 16.49
N PRO A 33 1.58 7.72 17.20
CA PRO A 33 2.87 7.80 17.85
C PRO A 33 3.93 8.20 16.80
N SER A 34 4.60 9.32 17.06
CA SER A 34 5.57 9.97 16.16
C SER A 34 6.85 9.15 15.94
N SER A 35 7.04 8.09 16.72
CA SER A 35 8.22 7.24 16.64
C SER A 35 7.90 5.99 15.83
N PRO A 36 8.54 5.77 14.67
CA PRO A 36 8.40 4.49 13.98
C PRO A 36 8.83 3.37 14.93
N PRO A 37 8.11 2.24 15.00
CA PRO A 37 8.56 1.08 15.74
C PRO A 37 9.98 0.75 15.27
N ARG A 38 10.90 0.58 16.22
CA ARG A 38 12.27 0.15 15.91
C ARG A 38 12.14 -1.14 15.10
N SER A 39 12.59 -1.09 13.85
CA SER A 39 12.65 -2.28 13.02
C SER A 39 13.43 -3.35 13.79
N PRO A 40 12.89 -4.55 14.01
CA PRO A 40 13.64 -5.65 14.57
C PRO A 40 14.74 -5.99 13.57
N GLY A 41 15.91 -5.37 13.72
CA GLY A 41 17.03 -5.43 12.77
C GLY A 41 17.71 -6.80 12.66
N ILE A 42 17.04 -7.85 13.14
CA ILE A 42 17.55 -9.22 13.24
C ILE A 42 16.67 -10.19 12.43
N LEU A 43 15.41 -9.87 12.15
CA LEU A 43 14.52 -10.81 11.46
C LEU A 43 14.83 -10.87 9.96
N GLY A 44 14.89 -12.09 9.42
CA GLY A 44 14.86 -12.29 7.98
C GLY A 44 13.56 -11.77 7.37
N PRO A 45 13.50 -11.55 6.04
CA PRO A 45 12.30 -11.05 5.39
C PRO A 45 11.09 -11.99 5.54
N GLU A 46 11.32 -13.31 5.58
CA GLU A 46 10.29 -14.31 5.81
C GLU A 46 9.77 -14.26 7.25
N ASP A 47 10.67 -14.21 8.24
CA ASP A 47 10.30 -14.04 9.65
C ASP A 47 9.57 -12.72 9.90
N TRP A 48 9.97 -11.66 9.18
CA TRP A 48 9.30 -10.37 9.20
C TRP A 48 7.86 -10.47 8.72
N ILE A 49 7.60 -11.16 7.61
CA ILE A 49 6.24 -11.40 7.09
C ILE A 49 5.40 -12.10 8.16
N LEU A 50 5.90 -13.20 8.74
CA LEU A 50 5.19 -13.97 9.76
C LEU A 50 4.95 -13.16 11.04
N HIS A 51 5.94 -12.36 11.46
CA HIS A 51 5.82 -11.46 12.60
C HIS A 51 4.70 -10.44 12.37
N VAL A 52 4.69 -9.76 11.23
CA VAL A 52 3.67 -8.74 10.91
C VAL A 52 2.28 -9.35 10.81
N VAL A 53 2.15 -10.54 10.22
CA VAL A 53 0.89 -11.32 10.18
C VAL A 53 0.36 -11.58 11.59
N GLY A 54 1.23 -12.03 12.50
CA GLY A 54 0.88 -12.26 13.91
C GLY A 54 0.48 -10.98 14.65
N VAL A 55 1.22 -9.88 14.45
CA VAL A 55 0.92 -8.57 15.05
C VAL A 55 -0.43 -8.03 14.60
N LEU A 56 -0.79 -8.24 13.33
CA LEU A 56 -2.04 -7.78 12.75
C LEU A 56 -3.23 -8.72 13.06
N GLY A 57 -2.97 -9.91 13.62
CA GLY A 57 -4.01 -10.89 13.90
C GLY A 57 -4.74 -11.39 12.66
N LEU A 58 -4.04 -11.49 11.52
CA LEU A 58 -4.64 -12.01 10.28
C LEU A 58 -4.93 -13.50 10.46
N THR A 59 -6.19 -13.90 10.27
CA THR A 59 -6.66 -15.27 10.55
C THR A 59 -6.62 -16.18 9.32
N GLY A 60 -6.48 -15.62 8.11
CA GLY A 60 -6.34 -16.39 6.89
C GLY A 60 -4.99 -17.10 6.81
N THR A 61 -5.00 -18.42 6.59
CA THR A 61 -3.78 -19.21 6.39
C THR A 61 -3.11 -18.94 5.05
N ASP A 62 -3.88 -18.48 4.05
CA ASP A 62 -3.39 -18.26 2.70
C ASP A 62 -2.63 -16.94 2.55
N THR A 63 -3.01 -15.90 3.30
CA THR A 63 -2.33 -14.60 3.29
C THR A 63 -0.82 -14.69 3.56
N PRO A 64 -0.33 -15.29 4.66
CA PRO A 64 1.10 -15.45 4.89
C PRO A 64 1.77 -16.38 3.88
N ARG A 65 1.09 -17.45 3.45
CA ARG A 65 1.62 -18.41 2.48
C ARG A 65 1.84 -17.76 1.11
N LEU A 66 0.86 -17.01 0.61
CA LEU A 66 0.96 -16.27 -0.64
C LEU A 66 2.02 -15.16 -0.54
N ALA A 67 2.14 -14.49 0.60
CA ALA A 67 3.16 -13.47 0.81
C ALA A 67 4.58 -14.06 0.74
N LEU A 68 4.81 -15.20 1.39
CA LEU A 68 6.08 -15.92 1.34
C LEU A 68 6.38 -16.44 -0.07
N HIS A 69 5.36 -16.95 -0.78
CA HIS A 69 5.48 -17.35 -2.18
C HIS A 69 5.92 -16.20 -3.08
N CYS A 70 5.24 -15.06 -2.99
CA CYS A 70 5.59 -13.85 -3.72
C CYS A 70 7.02 -13.39 -3.38
N TRP A 71 7.38 -13.39 -2.10
CA TRP A 71 8.72 -13.00 -1.64
C TRP A 71 9.81 -13.90 -2.23
N ARG A 72 9.66 -15.22 -2.19
CA ARG A 72 10.64 -16.18 -2.75
C ARG A 72 10.83 -16.01 -4.26
N ARG A 73 9.77 -15.63 -4.98
CA ARG A 73 9.88 -15.31 -6.41
C ARG A 73 10.60 -14.00 -6.67
N VAL A 74 10.47 -13.03 -5.78
CA VAL A 74 11.08 -11.69 -5.92
C VAL A 74 12.52 -11.64 -5.42
N VAL A 75 12.87 -12.41 -4.38
CA VAL A 75 14.18 -12.32 -3.73
C VAL A 75 15.34 -12.73 -4.65
N GLU A 76 15.09 -13.65 -5.57
CA GLU A 76 16.06 -14.13 -6.56
C GLU A 76 16.21 -13.19 -7.77
N LEU A 77 15.39 -12.15 -7.86
CA LEU A 77 15.40 -11.26 -9.03
C LEU A 77 16.52 -10.21 -8.94
N PRO A 78 17.31 -10.01 -10.01
CA PRO A 78 18.34 -8.98 -10.04
C PRO A 78 17.76 -7.56 -9.89
N GLN A 79 16.50 -7.35 -10.30
CA GLN A 79 15.78 -6.09 -10.15
C GLN A 79 15.63 -5.70 -8.68
N LEU A 80 15.40 -6.66 -7.78
CA LEU A 80 15.33 -6.39 -6.34
C LEU A 80 16.69 -5.89 -5.82
N HIS A 81 17.78 -6.56 -6.19
CA HIS A 81 19.13 -6.13 -5.82
C HIS A 81 19.44 -4.70 -6.28
N HIS A 82 18.95 -4.29 -7.43
CA HIS A 82 19.12 -2.92 -7.94
C HIS A 82 18.25 -1.94 -7.16
N ALA A 83 16.99 -2.28 -6.94
CA ALA A 83 16.05 -1.45 -6.21
C ALA A 83 16.46 -1.26 -4.74
N MET A 84 17.13 -2.23 -4.13
CA MET A 84 17.63 -2.12 -2.76
C MET A 84 18.79 -1.14 -2.59
N ARG A 85 19.54 -0.80 -3.65
CA ARG A 85 20.68 0.14 -3.56
C ARG A 85 20.27 1.57 -3.26
N ILE A 86 19.03 1.95 -3.53
CA ILE A 86 18.51 3.29 -3.25
C ILE A 86 18.14 3.47 -1.76
N TRP A 87 18.13 2.38 -0.99
CA TRP A 87 17.75 2.39 0.41
C TRP A 87 18.96 2.62 1.32
N PRO A 88 18.80 3.33 2.44
CA PRO A 88 19.91 3.60 3.38
C PRO A 88 20.57 2.32 3.90
N THR A 89 19.80 1.25 4.07
CA THR A 89 20.32 -0.06 4.45
C THR A 89 19.65 -1.16 3.62
N VAL A 90 20.40 -2.23 3.37
CA VAL A 90 19.93 -3.47 2.73
C VAL A 90 18.74 -4.06 3.50
N VAL A 91 18.79 -3.99 4.84
CA VAL A 91 17.72 -4.50 5.72
C VAL A 91 16.43 -3.71 5.50
N SER A 92 16.48 -2.38 5.54
CA SER A 92 15.31 -1.53 5.30
C SER A 92 14.66 -1.78 3.93
N GLY A 93 15.50 -1.94 2.89
CA GLY A 93 15.00 -2.29 1.55
C GLY A 93 14.29 -3.65 1.54
N ARG A 94 14.89 -4.68 2.13
CA ARG A 94 14.28 -6.01 2.24
C ARG A 94 12.97 -5.99 3.01
N THR A 95 12.94 -5.32 4.16
CA THR A 95 11.74 -5.15 4.99
C THR A 95 10.62 -4.49 4.18
N LEU A 96 10.91 -3.44 3.42
CA LEU A 96 9.92 -2.79 2.56
C LEU A 96 9.35 -3.74 1.51
N TYR A 97 10.19 -4.42 0.73
CA TYR A 97 9.71 -5.29 -0.36
C TYR A 97 9.01 -6.55 0.16
N ALA A 98 9.42 -7.08 1.30
CA ALA A 98 8.70 -8.14 2.01
C ALA A 98 7.31 -7.65 2.48
N THR A 99 7.24 -6.44 3.02
CA THR A 99 5.98 -5.80 3.42
C THR A 99 5.09 -5.54 2.20
N ALA A 100 5.65 -5.19 1.06
CA ALA A 100 4.93 -5.04 -0.19
C ALA A 100 4.34 -6.38 -0.68
N CYS A 101 5.09 -7.48 -0.60
CA CYS A 101 4.58 -8.82 -0.91
C CYS A 101 3.41 -9.22 0.02
N LEU A 102 3.54 -8.92 1.32
CA LEU A 102 2.45 -9.12 2.28
C LEU A 102 1.24 -8.25 1.95
N TRP A 103 1.45 -6.98 1.60
CA TRP A 103 0.38 -6.06 1.25
C TRP A 103 -0.40 -6.50 0.02
N VAL A 104 0.29 -6.98 -1.02
CA VAL A 104 -0.34 -7.60 -2.20
C VAL A 104 -1.20 -8.79 -1.76
N SER A 105 -0.67 -9.67 -0.92
CA SER A 105 -1.37 -10.87 -0.48
C SER A 105 -2.60 -10.56 0.36
N ILE A 106 -2.51 -9.58 1.27
CA ILE A 106 -3.65 -9.07 2.04
C ILE A 106 -4.77 -8.58 1.12
N LYS A 107 -4.44 -7.85 0.04
CA LYS A 107 -5.46 -7.34 -0.90
C LYS A 107 -6.18 -8.45 -1.66
N LEU A 108 -5.54 -9.60 -1.85
CA LEU A 108 -6.07 -10.71 -2.63
C LEU A 108 -6.85 -11.70 -1.78
N GLU A 109 -6.34 -12.01 -0.58
CA GLU A 109 -6.89 -13.05 0.29
C GLU A 109 -7.88 -12.51 1.34
N GLU A 110 -7.63 -11.32 1.88
CA GLU A 110 -8.43 -10.82 3.01
C GLU A 110 -9.69 -10.10 2.53
N LYS A 111 -10.80 -10.30 3.26
CA LYS A 111 -12.00 -9.48 3.06
C LYS A 111 -11.66 -8.02 3.31
N ARG A 112 -12.19 -7.11 2.49
CA ARG A 112 -11.90 -5.65 2.59
C ARG A 112 -12.07 -5.03 3.98
N ARG A 113 -12.93 -5.59 4.84
CA ARG A 113 -13.14 -5.10 6.23
C ARG A 113 -12.15 -5.66 7.25
N ALA A 114 -11.47 -6.75 6.92
CA ALA A 114 -10.45 -7.40 7.76
C ALA A 114 -9.03 -6.94 7.41
N ALA A 115 -8.81 -6.47 6.18
CA ALA A 115 -7.52 -5.96 5.75
C ALA A 115 -7.12 -4.67 6.51
N PRO A 116 -5.90 -4.60 7.07
CA PRO A 116 -5.39 -3.37 7.67
C PRO A 116 -5.18 -2.29 6.61
N GLY A 117 -5.23 -1.02 7.03
CA GLY A 117 -4.88 0.08 6.13
C GLY A 117 -3.40 0.07 5.76
N GLY A 118 -3.07 0.39 4.51
CA GLY A 118 -1.67 0.44 4.04
C GLY A 118 -0.76 1.40 4.83
N VAL A 119 -1.33 2.41 5.49
CA VAL A 119 -0.60 3.31 6.40
C VAL A 119 -0.03 2.55 7.61
N VAL A 120 -0.77 1.56 8.14
CA VAL A 120 -0.34 0.75 9.28
C VAL A 120 0.85 -0.11 8.88
N LEU A 121 0.77 -0.78 7.72
CA LEU A 121 1.87 -1.59 7.19
C LEU A 121 3.12 -0.76 6.90
N ALA A 122 2.95 0.43 6.33
CA ALA A 122 4.07 1.33 6.09
C ALA A 122 4.74 1.74 7.41
N HIS A 123 3.96 2.03 8.44
CA HIS A 123 4.49 2.38 9.75
C HIS A 123 5.25 1.20 10.40
N LEU A 124 4.72 -0.03 10.32
CA LEU A 124 5.41 -1.22 10.80
C LEU A 124 6.76 -1.43 10.09
N ALA A 125 6.80 -1.22 8.78
CA ALA A 125 8.03 -1.30 7.98
C ALA A 125 8.96 -0.07 8.14
N ALA A 126 8.65 0.85 9.07
CA ALA A 126 9.39 2.11 9.27
C ALA A 126 9.59 2.92 7.98
N THR A 127 8.55 2.96 7.12
CA THR A 127 8.58 3.63 5.82
C THR A 127 7.36 4.53 5.61
N THR A 128 7.32 5.24 4.48
CA THR A 128 6.18 6.07 4.11
C THR A 128 5.14 5.27 3.33
N PRO A 129 3.85 5.64 3.38
CA PRO A 129 2.82 5.02 2.55
C PRO A 129 3.13 5.10 1.05
N GLY A 130 3.73 6.22 0.60
CA GLY A 130 4.14 6.39 -0.79
C GLY A 130 5.22 5.40 -1.21
N ALA A 131 6.23 5.15 -0.36
CA ALA A 131 7.24 4.15 -0.62
C ALA A 131 6.66 2.72 -0.66
N LEU A 132 5.71 2.40 0.23
CA LEU A 132 5.02 1.11 0.20
C LEU A 132 4.22 0.93 -1.10
N CYS A 133 3.48 1.96 -1.55
CA CYS A 133 2.75 1.89 -2.83
C CYS A 133 3.69 1.70 -4.03
N SER A 134 4.82 2.41 -4.06
CA SER A 134 5.82 2.23 -5.13
C SER A 134 6.43 0.83 -5.11
N ALA A 135 6.73 0.29 -3.92
CA ALA A 135 7.24 -1.06 -3.75
C ALA A 135 6.19 -2.11 -4.16
N GLU A 136 4.92 -1.90 -3.83
CA GLU A 136 3.80 -2.73 -4.26
C GLU A 136 3.74 -2.84 -5.80
N LEU A 137 3.78 -1.70 -6.50
CA LEU A 137 3.77 -1.68 -7.96
C LEU A 137 5.00 -2.34 -8.57
N ALA A 138 6.19 -2.13 -7.99
CA ALA A 138 7.41 -2.81 -8.41
C ALA A 138 7.27 -4.33 -8.27
N VAL A 139 6.81 -4.83 -7.12
CA VAL A 139 6.55 -6.27 -6.89
C VAL A 139 5.56 -6.82 -7.90
N MET A 140 4.42 -6.15 -8.10
CA MET A 140 3.41 -6.59 -9.07
C MET A 140 3.97 -6.66 -10.49
N ASN A 141 4.78 -5.68 -10.91
CA ASN A 141 5.43 -5.71 -12.22
C ASN A 141 6.45 -6.84 -12.34
N TRP A 142 7.27 -7.08 -11.30
CA TRP A 142 8.24 -8.18 -11.30
C TRP A 142 7.57 -9.55 -11.34
N LEU A 143 6.42 -9.68 -10.69
CA LEU A 143 5.57 -10.88 -10.75
C LEU A 143 4.72 -10.94 -12.02
N SER A 144 4.90 -10.04 -12.99
CA SER A 144 4.11 -9.96 -14.22
C SER A 144 2.60 -9.95 -13.96
N TRP A 145 2.17 -9.33 -12.86
CA TRP A 145 0.78 -9.27 -12.39
C TRP A 145 0.15 -10.65 -12.12
N ARG A 146 0.97 -11.67 -11.86
CA ARG A 146 0.56 -13.06 -11.61
C ARG A 146 1.07 -13.57 -10.26
N PRO A 147 0.56 -13.07 -9.13
CA PRO A 147 1.01 -13.46 -7.80
C PRO A 147 0.80 -14.96 -7.49
N TYR A 148 -0.27 -15.56 -8.01
CA TYR A 148 -0.60 -16.98 -7.83
C TYR A 148 0.17 -17.95 -8.74
N GLU A 149 0.97 -17.47 -9.67
CA GLU A 149 1.68 -18.36 -10.59
C GLU A 149 2.66 -19.26 -9.81
N GLY A 150 2.45 -20.58 -9.94
CA GLY A 150 3.19 -21.60 -9.19
C GLY A 150 2.81 -21.73 -7.71
N TYR A 151 1.74 -21.06 -7.26
CA TYR A 151 1.28 -21.16 -5.88
C TYR A 151 0.46 -22.44 -5.68
N PRO A 152 0.88 -23.38 -4.80
CA PRO A 152 0.11 -24.57 -4.52
C PRO A 152 -1.12 -24.19 -3.68
N LEU A 153 -2.32 -24.32 -4.24
CA LEU A 153 -3.55 -24.22 -3.47
C LEU A 153 -3.68 -25.49 -2.62
N ASP A 154 -3.85 -25.31 -1.31
CA ASP A 154 -4.13 -26.40 -0.40
C ASP A 154 -5.58 -26.86 -0.65
N GLU A 155 -5.74 -27.98 -1.35
CA GLU A 155 -7.04 -28.60 -1.70
C GLU A 155 -7.83 -29.08 -0.46
N SER A 156 -7.35 -28.79 0.76
CA SER A 156 -8.01 -29.12 2.03
C SER A 156 -9.48 -28.68 2.12
N HIS A 157 -9.91 -27.67 1.35
CA HIS A 157 -11.31 -27.22 1.28
C HIS A 157 -12.20 -28.09 0.36
N LEU A 158 -11.63 -28.89 -0.54
CA LEU A 158 -12.38 -29.85 -1.37
C LEU A 158 -12.80 -31.10 -0.57
N LEU A 159 -12.21 -31.35 0.59
CA LEU A 159 -12.53 -32.48 1.46
C LEU A 159 -13.69 -32.22 2.43
N VAL A 160 -14.29 -31.01 2.42
CA VAL A 160 -15.42 -30.66 3.31
C VAL A 160 -16.79 -30.94 2.64
N TYR A 161 -16.81 -31.35 1.37
CA TYR A 161 -18.04 -31.58 0.58
C TYR A 161 -18.24 -33.02 0.07
N MET A 162 -17.59 -34.02 0.68
CA MET A 162 -17.96 -35.44 0.52
C MET A 162 -18.55 -35.99 1.81
#